data_AF-A0A2V7HZ98-F1
#
_entry.id   AF-A0A2V7HZ98-F1
#
_cell.length_a   1.000
_cell.length_b   1.000
_cell.length_c   1.000
_cell.angle_alpha   90.00
_cell.angle_beta   90.00
_cell.angle_gamma   90.00
#
_symmetry.space_group_name_H-M   'P 1'
#
loop_
_entity.id
_entity.type
_entity.pdbx_description
1 polymer ?
#
loop_
_entity_poly.entity_id
_entity_poly.type
_entity_poly.pdbx_seq_one_letter_code
_entity_poly.pdbx_strand_id
1 'polypeptide(L)'
;MNEPTPRRKIVAFILCGIFPGLGQFYNRQPAKGAAFVVAGVVFSWLFLRAAPSDLSAVQAPPANLIVFACLLLAIWLWSLIDAWRVADR
;
A
#
# COMPACT_ATOMS: atom_id res chain seq x y z
N MET A 1 -8.00 -16.48 24.87
CA MET A 1 -7.38 -16.17 23.56
C MET A 1 -8.52 -15.88 22.61
N ASN A 2 -8.73 -14.62 22.22
CA ASN A 2 -9.78 -14.27 21.27
C ASN A 2 -9.24 -14.59 19.88
N GLU A 3 -9.69 -15.70 19.30
CA GLU A 3 -9.47 -15.95 17.88
C GLU A 3 -9.94 -14.72 17.09
N PRO A 4 -9.11 -14.21 16.17
CA PRO A 4 -9.51 -13.08 15.37
C PRO A 4 -10.70 -13.46 14.51
N THR A 5 -11.82 -12.78 14.75
CA THR A 5 -13.04 -13.05 13.99
C THR A 5 -12.79 -12.83 12.50
N PRO A 6 -13.33 -13.69 11.60
CA PRO A 6 -13.20 -13.54 10.15
C PRO A 6 -13.55 -12.14 9.66
N ARG A 7 -14.51 -11.49 10.34
CA ARG A 7 -14.91 -10.10 10.12
C ARG A 7 -13.74 -9.11 10.28
N ARG A 8 -12.89 -9.27 11.29
CA ARG A 8 -11.75 -8.38 11.57
C ARG A 8 -10.70 -8.46 10.45
N LYS A 9 -10.48 -9.67 9.89
CA LYS A 9 -9.57 -9.89 8.74
C LYS A 9 -10.11 -9.22 7.47
N ILE A 10 -11.40 -9.37 7.19
CA ILE A 10 -12.05 -8.74 6.03
C ILE A 10 -11.99 -7.21 6.13
N VAL A 11 -12.27 -6.64 7.30
CA VAL A 11 -12.21 -5.18 7.50
C VAL A 11 -10.77 -4.66 7.32
N ALA A 12 -9.77 -5.32 7.91
CA ALA A 12 -8.37 -4.93 7.73
C ALA A 12 -7.92 -5.03 6.27
N PHE A 13 -8.39 -6.06 5.55
CA PHE A 13 -8.13 -6.24 4.13
C PHE A 13 -8.76 -5.14 3.28
N ILE A 14 -10.04 -4.80 3.52
CA ILE A 14 -10.73 -3.70 2.82
C ILE A 14 -10.01 -2.37 3.08
N LEU A 15 -9.59 -2.11 4.32
CA LEU A 15 -8.85 -0.90 4.68
C LEU A 15 -7.51 -0.82 3.94
N CYS A 16 -6.73 -1.92 3.88
CA CYS A 16 -5.52 -1.98 3.06
C CYS A 16 -5.80 -1.85 1.56
N GLY A 17 -6.98 -2.27 1.12
CA GLY A 17 -7.47 -2.07 -0.24
C GLY A 17 -7.77 -0.61 -0.60
N ILE A 18 -7.86 0.29 0.39
CA ILE A 18 -8.01 1.73 0.14
C ILE A 18 -6.64 2.39 0.08
N PHE A 19 -5.78 2.12 1.07
CA PHE A 19 -4.44 2.70 1.14
C PHE A 19 -3.50 1.84 2.01
N PRO A 20 -2.21 1.71 1.67
CA PRO A 20 -1.30 0.89 2.45
C PRO A 20 -1.12 1.50 3.84
N GLY A 21 -1.18 0.66 4.88
CA GLY A 21 -1.05 1.05 6.29
C GLY A 21 -2.36 1.20 7.05
N LEU A 22 -3.52 1.32 6.40
CA LEU A 22 -4.80 1.51 7.10
C LEU A 22 -5.23 0.28 7.91
N GLY A 23 -5.01 -0.93 7.40
CA GLY A 23 -5.26 -2.17 8.15
C GLY A 23 -4.41 -2.29 9.40
N GLN A 24 -3.17 -1.78 9.38
CA GLN A 24 -2.28 -1.75 10.54
C GLN A 24 -2.78 -0.79 11.64
N PHE A 25 -3.35 0.37 11.27
CA PHE A 25 -4.00 1.25 12.24
C PHE A 25 -5.19 0.56 12.91
N TYR A 26 -6.02 -0.15 12.14
CA TYR A 26 -7.12 -0.95 12.67
C TYR A 26 -6.64 -2.09 13.59
N ASN A 27 -5.49 -2.68 13.27
CA ASN A 27 -4.84 -3.71 14.08
C ASN A 27 -4.05 -3.17 15.29
N ARG A 28 -4.19 -1.88 15.64
CA ARG A 28 -3.46 -1.23 16.74
C ARG A 28 -1.93 -1.28 16.59
N GLN A 29 -1.43 -1.26 15.36
CA GLN A 29 0.00 -1.15 15.04
C GLN A 29 0.30 0.20 14.35
N PRO A 30 0.19 1.34 15.06
CA PRO A 30 0.27 2.66 14.45
C PRO A 30 1.65 2.97 13.85
N ALA A 31 2.74 2.46 14.43
CA ALA A 31 4.08 2.64 13.88
C ALA A 31 4.24 2.00 12.49
N LYS A 32 3.74 0.76 12.32
CA LYS A 32 3.73 0.10 11.01
C LYS A 32 2.78 0.76 10.04
N GLY A 33 1.59 1.14 10.50
CA GLY A 33 0.62 1.87 9.70
C GLY A 33 1.20 3.16 9.16
N ALA A 34 1.85 3.96 10.01
CA ALA A 34 2.54 5.18 9.61
C ALA A 34 3.66 4.90 8.60
N ALA A 35 4.47 3.86 8.78
CA ALA A 35 5.53 3.51 7.84
C ALA A 35 4.97 3.17 6.45
N PHE A 36 3.93 2.33 6.37
CA PHE A 36 3.28 1.99 5.10
C PHE A 36 2.58 3.19 4.45
N VAL A 37 1.94 4.05 5.26
CA VAL A 37 1.30 5.27 4.75
C VAL A 37 2.35 6.21 4.16
N VAL A 38 3.41 6.51 4.91
CA VAL A 38 4.49 7.40 4.46
C VAL A 38 5.15 6.84 3.20
N ALA A 39 5.46 5.55 3.17
CA ALA A 39 6.04 4.92 1.99
C ALA A 39 5.08 5.03 0.79
N GLY A 40 3.78 4.71 0.98
CA GLY A 40 2.75 4.83 -0.05
C GLY A 40 2.63 6.25 -0.61
N VAL A 41 2.61 7.27 0.26
CA VAL A 41 2.56 8.69 -0.15
C VAL A 41 3.81 9.08 -0.93
N VAL A 42 5.00 8.76 -0.43
CA VAL A 42 6.27 9.12 -1.09
C VAL A 42 6.38 8.47 -2.47
N PHE A 43 6.11 7.17 -2.59
CA PHE A 43 6.18 6.49 -3.88
C PHE A 43 5.07 6.92 -4.84
N SER A 44 3.89 7.28 -4.35
CA SER A 44 2.82 7.85 -5.18
C SER A 44 3.23 9.22 -5.72
N TRP A 45 3.86 10.05 -4.88
CA TRP A 45 4.40 11.35 -5.28
C TRP A 45 5.51 11.20 -6.33
N LEU A 46 6.44 10.27 -6.13
CA LEU A 46 7.52 9.98 -7.08
C LEU A 46 6.97 9.42 -8.41
N PHE A 47 5.98 8.52 -8.35
CA PHE A 47 5.29 8.01 -9.53
C PHE A 47 4.64 9.15 -10.32
N LEU A 48 3.90 10.04 -9.65
CA LEU A 48 3.25 11.16 -10.32
C LEU A 48 4.26 12.16 -10.91
N ARG A 49 5.41 12.38 -10.25
CA ARG A 49 6.49 13.22 -10.80
C ARG A 49 7.21 12.57 -11.98
N ALA A 50 7.27 11.25 -12.03
CA ALA A 50 7.84 10.50 -13.15
C ALA A 50 6.84 10.37 -14.31
N ALA A 51 5.56 10.67 -14.09
CA ALA A 51 4.55 10.57 -15.12
C ALA A 51 4.77 11.67 -16.18
N PRO A 52 4.78 11.30 -17.48
CA PRO A 52 4.88 12.28 -18.54
C PRO A 52 3.65 13.20 -18.55
N SER A 53 3.88 14.50 -18.70
CA SER A 53 2.82 15.52 -18.72
C SER A 53 2.00 15.49 -20.01
N ASP A 54 2.57 14.99 -21.10
CA ASP A 54 1.91 14.79 -22.38
C ASP A 54 1.96 13.31 -22.74
N LEU A 55 0.83 12.63 -22.61
CA LEU A 55 0.69 11.21 -22.90
C LEU A 55 0.71 10.90 -24.40
N SER A 56 0.38 11.88 -25.25
CA SER A 56 0.26 11.69 -26.69
C SER A 56 1.61 11.60 -27.40
N ALA A 57 2.66 12.16 -26.80
CA ALA A 57 4.03 12.12 -27.29
C ALA A 57 4.86 10.92 -26.77
N VAL A 58 4.28 10.08 -25.89
CA VAL A 58 5.01 8.99 -25.22
C VAL A 58 5.05 7.76 -26.12
N GLN A 59 6.24 7.44 -26.64
CA GLN A 59 6.47 6.18 -27.37
C GLN A 59 6.64 4.98 -26.43
N ALA A 60 7.22 5.20 -25.24
CA ALA A 60 7.38 4.19 -24.20
C ALA A 60 7.37 4.83 -22.80
N PRO A 61 6.84 4.15 -21.76
CA PRO A 61 6.88 4.67 -20.40
C PRO A 61 8.33 4.80 -19.91
N PRO A 62 8.68 5.89 -19.20
CA PRO A 62 10.02 6.06 -18.67
C PRO A 62 10.29 5.02 -17.58
N ALA A 63 11.51 4.47 -17.53
CA ALA A 63 11.84 3.33 -16.68
C ALA A 63 11.61 3.61 -15.18
N ASN A 64 11.86 4.85 -14.72
CA ASN A 64 11.59 5.27 -13.35
C ASN A 64 10.10 5.19 -12.97
N LEU A 65 9.18 5.51 -13.90
CA LEU A 65 7.74 5.38 -13.69
C LEU A 65 7.35 3.93 -13.44
N ILE A 66 7.91 3.01 -14.23
CA ILE A 66 7.71 1.56 -14.07
C ILE A 66 8.26 1.10 -12.71
N VAL A 67 9.48 1.52 -12.36
CA VAL A 67 10.11 1.18 -11.07
C VAL A 67 9.26 1.67 -9.89
N PHE A 68 8.81 2.92 -9.91
CA PHE A 68 7.96 3.45 -8.84
C PHE A 68 6.60 2.75 -8.78
N ALA A 69 6.01 2.39 -9.92
CA ALA A 69 4.77 1.60 -9.95
C ALA A 69 4.97 0.22 -9.31
N CYS A 70 6.05 -0.49 -9.66
CA CYS A 70 6.37 -1.79 -9.09
C CYS A 70 6.64 -1.70 -7.58
N LEU A 71 7.38 -0.70 -7.12
CA LEU A 71 7.64 -0.48 -5.70
C LEU A 71 6.36 -0.14 -4.94
N LEU A 72 5.52 0.74 -5.49
CA LEU A 72 4.23 1.07 -4.91
C LEU A 72 3.37 -0.18 -4.76
N LEU A 73 3.26 -0.99 -5.81
CA LEU A 73 2.53 -2.26 -5.81
C LEU A 73 3.08 -3.25 -4.78
N ALA A 74 4.41 -3.40 -4.70
CA ALA A 74 5.06 -4.28 -3.73
C ALA A 74 4.77 -3.84 -2.29
N ILE A 75 4.84 -2.55 -1.99
CA ILE A 75 4.50 -1.98 -0.68
C ILE A 75 3.02 -2.22 -0.36
N TRP A 76 2.15 -2.06 -1.35
CA TRP A 76 0.72 -2.29 -1.23
C TRP A 76 0.40 -3.75 -0.86
N LEU A 77 0.95 -4.69 -1.62
CA LEU A 77 0.79 -6.12 -1.38
C LEU A 77 1.41 -6.54 -0.04
N TRP A 78 2.56 -5.98 0.32
CA TRP A 78 3.16 -6.22 1.63
C TRP A 78 2.25 -5.72 2.74
N SER A 79 1.75 -4.48 2.66
CA SER A 79 0.81 -3.94 3.65
C SER A 79 -0.41 -4.84 3.84
N LEU A 80 -0.94 -5.40 2.75
CA LEU A 80 -2.07 -6.33 2.76
C LEU A 80 -1.74 -7.62 3.52
N ILE A 81 -0.60 -8.24 3.18
CA ILE A 81 -0.13 -9.49 3.80
C ILE A 81 0.19 -9.29 5.28
N ASP A 82 0.85 -8.19 5.64
CA ASP A 82 1.18 -7.86 7.04
C ASP A 82 -0.11 -7.61 7.85
N ALA A 83 -1.07 -6.86 7.31
CA ALA A 83 -2.35 -6.63 7.99
C ALA A 83 -3.13 -7.94 8.20
N TRP A 84 -3.11 -8.84 7.22
CA TRP A 84 -3.74 -10.16 7.34
C TRP A 84 -3.06 -11.03 8.40
N ARG A 85 -1.73 -11.14 8.36
CA ARG A 85 -0.95 -11.93 9.33
C ARG A 85 -1.06 -11.41 10.75
N VAL A 86 -1.09 -10.09 10.93
CA VAL A 86 -1.27 -9.46 12.24
C VAL A 86 -2.70 -9.64 12.73
N ALA A 87 -3.68 -9.56 11.85
CA ALA A 87 -5.05 -9.85 12.20
C ALA A 87 -5.26 -11.34 12.54
N ASP A 88 -4.31 -12.24 12.25
CA ASP A 88 -4.38 -13.66 12.62
C ASP A 88 -3.74 -13.98 13.99
N ARG A 89 -2.99 -13.02 14.55
CA ARG A 89 -2.39 -13.11 15.89
C ARG A 89 -3.28 -12.49 16.95
#